data_AF-A0A6L4ZHW6-F1
#
_entry.id   AF-A0A6L4ZHW6-F1
#
_cell.length_a   1.000
_cell.length_b   1.000
_cell.length_c   1.000
_cell.angle_alpha   90.00
_cell.angle_beta   90.00
_cell.angle_gamma   90.00
#
_symmetry.space_group_name_H-M   'P 1'
#
loop_
_entity.id
_entity.type
_entity.pdbx_description
1 polymer ?
#
loop_
_entity_poly.entity_id
_entity_poly.type
_entity_poly.pdbx_seq_one_letter_code
_entity_poly.pdbx_strand_id
1 'polypeptide(L)' 'MDAVERKEILERFRSGHGKLERSIDGLGEYELEFRPAPSKWNIREIAIHLCDSEIVAAHRIRRVLAEE' A
#
# COMPACT_ATOMS: atom_id res chain seq x y z
N MET A 1 2.13 -8.97 21.91
CA MET A 1 1.91 -9.70 20.66
C MET A 1 2.54 -11.07 20.76
N ASP A 2 1.73 -12.11 20.74
CA ASP A 2 2.21 -13.48 20.73
C ASP A 2 2.69 -13.92 19.33
N ALA A 3 3.16 -15.17 19.22
CA ALA A 3 3.69 -15.68 17.95
C ALA A 3 2.62 -15.85 16.86
N VAL A 4 1.37 -16.11 17.25
CA VAL A 4 0.24 -16.29 16.32
C VAL A 4 -0.16 -14.94 15.75
N GLU A 5 -0.40 -13.96 16.63
CA GLU A 5 -0.76 -12.59 16.25
C GLU A 5 0.31 -11.97 15.33
N ARG A 6 1.59 -12.16 15.65
CA ARG A 6 2.69 -11.69 14.80
C ARG A 6 2.66 -12.31 13.41
N LYS A 7 2.43 -13.63 13.32
CA LYS A 7 2.36 -14.35 12.05
C LYS A 7 1.21 -13.84 11.19
N GLU A 8 0.04 -13.62 11.79
CA GLU A 8 -1.14 -13.11 11.08
C GLU A 8 -0.91 -11.71 10.50
N ILE A 9 -0.29 -10.81 11.27
CA ILE A 9 0.03 -9.47 10.80
C ILE A 9 1.02 -9.52 9.61
N LEU A 10 2.05 -10.36 9.70
CA LEU A 10 3.03 -10.51 8.62
C LEU A 10 2.39 -11.08 7.34
N GLU A 11 1.48 -12.06 7.46
CA GLU A 11 0.78 -12.61 6.30
C GLU A 11 -0.24 -11.62 5.70
N ARG A 12 -0.90 -10.82 6.53
CA ARG A 12 -1.74 -9.71 6.05
C ARG A 12 -0.92 -8.67 5.29
N PHE A 13 0.26 -8.32 5.79
CA PHE A 13 1.17 -7.40 5.09
C PHE A 13 1.64 -8.01 3.77
N ARG A 14 2.10 -9.27 3.77
CA ARG A 14 2.54 -10.00 2.58
C ARG A 14 1.48 -10.03 1.47
N SER A 15 0.22 -10.29 1.84
CA SER A 15 -0.89 -10.39 0.88
C SER A 15 -1.50 -9.05 0.45
N GLY A 16 -1.03 -7.93 1.02
CA GLY A 16 -1.59 -6.60 0.80
C GLY A 16 -1.51 -6.13 -0.65
N HIS A 17 -0.33 -6.22 -1.27
CA HIS A 17 -0.12 -5.76 -2.66
C HIS A 17 -1.08 -6.44 -3.65
N GLY A 18 -1.29 -7.75 -3.53
CA GLY A 18 -2.20 -8.48 -4.42
C GLY A 18 -3.67 -8.05 -4.26
N LYS A 19 -4.07 -7.50 -3.10
CA LYS A 19 -5.41 -6.92 -2.94
C LYS A 19 -5.53 -5.63 -3.75
N LEU A 20 -4.50 -4.78 -3.73
CA LEU A 20 -4.47 -3.55 -4.53
C LEU A 20 -4.54 -3.86 -6.03
N GLU A 21 -3.71 -4.80 -6.51
CA GLU A 21 -3.72 -5.22 -7.93
C GLU A 21 -5.11 -5.67 -8.38
N ARG A 22 -5.77 -6.54 -7.61
CA ARG A 22 -7.14 -6.99 -7.92
C ARG A 22 -8.19 -5.88 -7.84
N SER A 23 -7.98 -4.86 -7.01
CA SER A 23 -8.92 -3.74 -6.88
C SER A 23 -8.89 -2.78 -8.06
N ILE A 24 -7.81 -2.77 -8.84
CA ILE A 24 -7.66 -1.91 -10.03
C ILE A 24 -7.66 -2.69 -11.34
N ASP A 25 -7.74 -4.02 -11.27
CA ASP A 25 -7.79 -4.88 -12.43
C ASP A 25 -9.04 -4.58 -13.29
N GLY A 26 -8.83 -4.48 -14.60
CA GLY A 26 -9.88 -4.14 -15.56
C GLY A 26 -10.27 -2.66 -15.66
N LEU A 27 -9.74 -1.76 -14.82
CA LEU A 27 -10.00 -0.33 -14.93
C LEU A 27 -9.23 0.32 -16.10
N GLY A 28 -9.92 1.14 -16.87
CA GLY A 28 -9.33 1.99 -17.90
C GLY A 28 -8.76 3.30 -17.35
N GLU A 29 -8.05 4.05 -18.20
CA GLU A 29 -7.41 5.32 -17.81
C GLU A 29 -8.40 6.35 -17.23
N TYR A 30 -9.59 6.46 -17.83
CA TYR A 30 -10.63 7.36 -17.35
C TYR A 30 -11.07 7.04 -15.92
N GLU A 31 -11.23 5.76 -15.60
CA GLU A 31 -11.65 5.32 -14.27
C GLU A 31 -10.53 5.55 -13.24
N LEU A 32 -9.28 5.30 -13.63
CA LEU A 32 -8.12 5.55 -12.78
C LEU A 32 -7.94 7.02 -12.43
N GLU A 33 -8.35 7.91 -13.33
CA GLU A 33 -8.21 9.38 -13.20
C GLU A 33 -9.47 10.07 -12.71
N PHE A 34 -10.60 9.35 -12.63
CA PHE A 34 -11.86 9.87 -12.14
C PHE A 34 -11.73 10.43 -10.72
N ARG A 35 -12.11 11.69 -10.57
CA ARG A 35 -12.10 12.41 -9.29
C ARG A 35 -13.53 12.53 -8.76
N PRO A 36 -13.89 11.87 -7.65
CA PRO A 36 -15.27 11.84 -7.15
C PRO A 36 -15.74 13.18 -6.57
N ALA A 37 -14.81 14.06 -6.16
CA ALA A 37 -15.09 15.43 -5.74
C ALA A 37 -13.79 16.27 -5.83
N PRO A 38 -13.85 17.61 -5.95
CA PRO A 38 -12.67 18.46 -6.15
C PRO A 38 -11.54 18.28 -5.11
N SER A 39 -11.88 17.90 -3.87
CA SER A 39 -10.93 17.70 -2.77
C SER A 39 -10.53 16.24 -2.53
N LYS A 40 -10.98 15.31 -3.38
CA LYS A 40 -10.67 13.87 -3.26
C LYS A 40 -9.62 13.47 -4.27
N TRP A 41 -8.84 12.45 -3.91
CA TRP A 41 -7.90 11.82 -4.81
C TRP A 41 -8.60 10.87 -5.76
N ASN A 42 -8.05 10.72 -6.96
CA ASN A 42 -8.42 9.62 -7.86
C ASN A 42 -7.67 8.33 -7.49
N ILE A 43 -8.02 7.23 -8.16
CA ILE A 43 -7.44 5.90 -7.87
C ILE A 43 -5.92 5.91 -8.12
N ARG A 44 -5.47 6.55 -9.21
CA ARG A 44 -4.05 6.66 -9.56
C ARG A 44 -3.24 7.36 -8.47
N GLU A 45 -3.74 8.49 -7.97
CA GLU A 45 -3.11 9.27 -6.90
C GLU A 45 -3.01 8.46 -5.60
N ILE A 46 -4.07 7.73 -5.24
CA ILE A 46 -4.07 6.83 -4.08
C ILE A 46 -3.01 5.73 -4.24
N ALA A 47 -2.94 5.09 -5.41
CA ALA A 47 -1.98 4.01 -5.67
C ALA A 47 -0.53 4.51 -5.61
N ILE A 48 -0.24 5.67 -6.22
CA ILE A 48 1.10 6.29 -6.17
C ILE A 48 1.48 6.63 -4.72
N HIS A 49 0.58 7.27 -3.97
CA HIS A 49 0.86 7.63 -2.58
C HIS A 49 1.14 6.41 -1.68
N LEU A 50 0.43 5.30 -1.94
CA LEU A 50 0.67 4.04 -1.24
C LEU A 50 2.08 3.49 -1.57
N CYS A 51 2.48 3.50 -2.84
CA CYS A 51 3.84 3.11 -3.25
C CYS A 51 4.92 3.97 -2.57
N ASP A 52 4.75 5.30 -2.54
CA ASP A 52 5.68 6.20 -1.87
C ASP A 52 5.79 5.89 -0.37
N SER A 53 4.65 5.63 0.28
CA SER A 53 4.60 5.29 1.70
C SER A 53 5.34 3.98 2.01
N GLU A 54 5.20 2.96 1.17
CA GLU A 54 5.90 1.68 1.31
C GLU A 54 7.42 1.83 1.13
N ILE A 55 7.87 2.66 0.19
CA ILE A 55 9.30 2.96 0.01
C ILE A 55 9.89 3.58 1.28
N VAL A 56 9.18 4.54 1.87
CA VAL A 56 9.59 5.19 3.13
C VAL A 56 9.58 4.20 4.29
N ALA A 57 8.54 3.38 4.42
CA ALA A 57 8.44 2.37 5.48
C ALA A 57 9.59 1.34 5.40
N ALA A 58 9.86 0.83 4.20
CA ALA A 58 10.95 -0.12 3.97
C ALA A 58 12.32 0.50 4.31
N HIS A 59 12.54 1.78 3.97
CA HIS A 59 13.74 2.50 4.38
C HIS A 59 13.86 2.61 5.90
N ARG A 60 12.78 2.99 6.60
CA ARG A 60 12.77 3.10 8.07
C ARG A 60 13.07 1.77 8.76
N ILE A 61 12.49 0.67 8.27
CA ILE A 61 12.76 -0.67 8.81
C ILE A 61 14.24 -1.03 8.68
N ARG A 62 14.85 -0.80 7.50
CA ARG A 62 16.29 -1.05 7.30
C ARG A 62 17.17 -0.20 8.20
N ARG A 63 16.78 1.05 8.46
CA ARG A 63 17.47 1.95 9.38
C ARG A 63 17.45 1.42 10.81
N VAL A 64 16.27 1.06 11.32
CA VAL A 64 16.12 0.49 12.67
C VAL A 64 16.93 -0.79 12.85
N LEU A 65 16.97 -1.66 11.84
CA LEU A 65 17.76 -2.90 11.88
C LEU A 65 19.28 -2.66 11.84
N ALA A 66 19.72 -1.51 11.36
CA ALA A 66 21.13 -1.15 11.23
C ALA A 66 21.64 -0.29 12.39
N GLU A 67 20.77 0.15 13.30
CA GLU A 67 21.17 0.85 14.52
C GLU A 67 21.65 -0.20 15.55
N GLU A 68 22.89 -0.03 16.03
CA GLU A 68 23.53 -0.85 17.09
C GLU A 68 23.03 -0.47 18.49
#